data_AF-A0ABD2N5V9-F1
#
_entry.id   AF-A0ABD2N5V9-F1
#
_cell.length_a   1.000
_cell.length_b   1.000
_cell.length_c   1.000
_cell.angle_alpha   90.00
_cell.angle_beta   90.00
_cell.angle_gamma   90.00
#
_symmetry.space_group_name_H-M   'P 1'
#
loop_
_entity.id
_entity.type
_entity.pdbx_description
1 polymer ?
#
loop_
_entity_poly.entity_id
_entity_poly.type
_entity_poly.pdbx_seq_one_letter_code
_entity_poly.pdbx_strand_id
1 'polypeptide(L)'
;MSNSFVIQDCLRSKTLELMNLNLKNDTPMSDEVRKSLAEIEICKNLIKEKIKKQEQRETFEDIENKLSNLQHDISDFDGLATDKTYSYLNESLNELEAKLCRIPETEDTQGKNLELSLQINFSKNRLREVAEDSENILVVENRIKELLQIFSEGKPDIDFNSLDEEFIKLRIDLDKLGITERLSYRKLTCVSYIEYLMKQMSERNKAKIGHVSRSVIV
;
A
#
# COMPACT_ATOMS: atom_id res chain seq x y z
N MET A 1 13.04 -22.44 22.96
CA MET A 1 12.24 -23.57 23.50
C MET A 1 10.95 -23.00 24.05
N SER A 2 9.80 -23.36 23.49
CA SER A 2 8.53 -22.67 23.78
C SER A 2 7.98 -23.06 25.15
N ASN A 3 7.54 -22.06 25.93
CA ASN A 3 6.92 -22.26 27.26
C ASN A 3 5.70 -23.21 27.24
N SER A 4 5.11 -23.45 26.05
CA SER A 4 4.02 -24.41 25.83
C SER A 4 4.43 -25.86 26.12
N PHE A 5 5.66 -26.26 25.74
CA PHE A 5 6.12 -27.65 25.90
C PHE A 5 6.33 -28.01 27.38
N VAL A 6 6.93 -27.09 28.15
CA VAL A 6 7.18 -27.27 29.59
C VAL A 6 5.88 -27.40 30.39
N ILE A 7 4.85 -26.64 30.03
CA ILE A 7 3.55 -26.67 30.71
C ILE A 7 2.78 -27.96 30.35
N GLN A 8 2.84 -28.40 29.09
CA GLN A 8 2.22 -29.65 28.66
C GLN A 8 2.85 -30.87 29.36
N ASP A 9 4.18 -30.91 29.49
CA ASP A 9 4.87 -32.00 30.19
C ASP A 9 4.56 -32.01 31.70
N CYS A 10 4.46 -30.84 32.34
CA CYS A 10 4.07 -30.74 33.75
C CYS A 10 2.63 -31.22 33.99
N LEU A 11 1.69 -30.84 33.11
CA LEU A 11 0.31 -31.33 33.19
C LEU A 11 0.21 -32.83 32.92
N ARG A 12 0.99 -33.35 31.97
CA ARG A 12 1.03 -34.77 31.65
C ARG A 12 1.57 -35.58 32.82
N SER A 13 2.64 -35.10 33.47
CA SER A 13 3.22 -35.70 34.68
C SER A 13 2.21 -35.76 35.84
N LYS A 14 1.52 -34.65 36.15
CA LYS A 14 0.49 -34.62 37.19
C LYS A 14 -0.73 -35.50 36.88
N THR A 15 -1.11 -35.60 35.61
CA THR A 15 -2.22 -36.47 35.18
C THR A 15 -1.85 -37.94 35.36
N LEU A 16 -0.59 -38.31 35.06
CA LEU A 16 -0.05 -39.65 35.28
C LEU A 16 0.05 -40.01 36.77
N GLU A 17 0.46 -39.07 37.64
CA GLU A 17 0.44 -39.27 39.09
C GLU A 17 -0.97 -39.55 39.62
N LEU A 18 -1.98 -38.81 39.15
CA LEU A 18 -3.38 -39.02 39.55
C LEU A 18 -3.96 -40.35 39.02
N MET A 19 -3.59 -40.76 37.80
CA MET A 19 -3.97 -42.08 37.28
C MET A 19 -3.34 -43.22 38.09
N ASN A 20 -2.08 -43.08 38.50
CA ASN A 20 -1.41 -44.07 39.35
C ASN A 20 -2.00 -44.15 40.78
N LEU A 21 -2.58 -43.05 41.28
CA LEU A 21 -3.34 -43.03 42.54
C LEU A 21 -4.70 -43.74 42.41
N ASN A 22 -5.38 -43.60 41.26
CA ASN A 22 -6.68 -44.23 40.99
C ASN A 22 -6.60 -45.74 40.70
N LEU A 23 -5.47 -46.23 40.16
CA LEU A 23 -5.29 -47.65 39.85
C LEU A 23 -5.05 -48.55 41.08
N LYS A 24 -4.89 -47.98 42.28
CA LYS A 24 -4.53 -48.76 43.48
C LYS A 24 -5.71 -49.18 44.37
N ASN A 25 -6.93 -48.72 44.16
CA ASN A 25 -8.07 -49.16 45.00
C ASN A 25 -9.41 -49.10 44.25
N ASP A 26 -10.20 -50.17 44.34
CA ASP A 26 -11.64 -50.23 44.02
C ASP A 26 -12.47 -49.40 45.02
N THR A 27 -12.15 -48.11 45.15
CA THR A 27 -12.85 -47.15 46.01
C THR A 27 -13.47 -46.03 45.17
N PRO A 28 -14.65 -45.52 45.56
CA PRO A 28 -15.24 -44.35 44.93
C PRO A 28 -14.24 -43.20 44.96
N MET A 29 -14.08 -42.52 43.81
CA MET A 29 -13.10 -41.46 43.61
C MET A 29 -13.17 -40.42 44.73
N SER A 30 -12.08 -40.25 45.48
CA SER A 30 -12.06 -39.37 46.66
C SER A 30 -12.31 -37.90 46.26
N ASP A 31 -12.88 -37.13 47.17
CA ASP A 31 -13.16 -35.70 46.94
C ASP A 31 -11.90 -34.91 46.61
N GLU A 32 -10.73 -35.33 47.12
CA GLU A 32 -9.41 -34.76 46.78
C GLU A 32 -9.00 -35.03 45.33
N VAL A 33 -9.26 -36.24 44.82
CA VAL A 33 -9.03 -36.58 43.40
C VAL A 33 -9.99 -35.80 42.51
N ARG A 34 -11.27 -35.67 42.90
CA ARG A 34 -12.28 -34.89 42.17
C ARG A 34 -11.94 -33.41 42.10
N LYS A 35 -11.47 -32.83 43.21
CA LYS A 35 -11.00 -31.44 43.29
C LYS A 35 -9.76 -31.23 42.42
N SER A 36 -8.79 -32.15 42.48
CA SER A 36 -7.56 -32.08 41.67
C SER A 36 -7.86 -32.16 40.17
N LEU A 37 -8.82 -33.01 39.75
CA LEU A 37 -9.26 -33.10 38.35
C LEU A 37 -9.95 -31.81 37.88
N ALA A 38 -10.78 -31.18 38.73
CA ALA A 38 -11.41 -29.90 38.42
C ALA A 38 -10.37 -28.77 38.27
N GLU A 39 -9.36 -28.73 39.15
CA GLU A 39 -8.25 -27.77 39.06
C GLU A 39 -7.43 -27.96 37.77
N ILE A 40 -7.16 -29.20 37.36
CA ILE A 40 -6.48 -29.52 36.11
C ILE A 40 -7.29 -29.02 34.89
N GLU A 41 -8.62 -29.20 34.91
CA GLU A 41 -9.47 -28.76 33.81
C GLU A 41 -9.50 -27.23 33.69
N ILE A 42 -9.54 -26.51 34.82
CA ILE A 42 -9.39 -25.05 34.86
C ILE A 42 -8.04 -24.64 34.25
N CYS A 43 -6.94 -25.28 34.65
CA CYS A 43 -5.62 -24.99 34.09
C CYS A 43 -5.55 -25.24 32.58
N LYS A 44 -6.13 -26.34 32.08
CA LYS A 44 -6.19 -26.64 30.64
C LYS A 44 -6.91 -25.56 29.85
N ASN A 45 -8.04 -25.08 30.35
CA ASN A 45 -8.80 -24.02 29.68
C ASN A 45 -8.03 -22.70 29.65
N LEU A 46 -7.38 -22.32 30.76
CA LEU A 46 -6.52 -21.12 30.80
C LEU A 46 -5.34 -21.20 29.82
N ILE A 47 -4.74 -22.38 29.65
CA ILE A 47 -3.63 -22.57 28.69
C ILE A 47 -4.13 -22.46 27.26
N LYS A 48 -5.27 -23.09 26.93
CA LYS A 48 -5.89 -22.98 25.60
C LYS A 48 -6.19 -21.51 25.25
N GLU A 49 -6.74 -20.75 26.19
CA GLU A 49 -6.99 -19.32 25.99
C GLU A 49 -5.70 -18.53 25.79
N LYS A 50 -4.65 -18.80 26.59
CA LYS A 50 -3.35 -18.13 26.42
C LYS A 50 -2.71 -18.42 25.06
N ILE A 51 -2.76 -19.67 24.60
CA ILE A 51 -2.25 -20.06 23.27
C ILE A 51 -3.02 -19.32 22.19
N LYS A 52 -4.36 -19.30 22.25
CA LYS A 52 -5.19 -18.59 21.28
C LYS A 52 -4.89 -17.09 21.24
N LYS A 53 -4.70 -16.45 22.40
CA LYS A 53 -4.31 -15.02 22.47
C LYS A 53 -2.92 -14.78 21.88
N GLN A 54 -1.99 -15.72 22.06
CA GLN A 54 -0.65 -15.63 21.47
C GLN A 54 -0.68 -15.75 19.95
N GLU A 55 -1.40 -16.74 19.41
CA GLU A 55 -1.58 -16.92 17.95
C GLU A 55 -2.24 -15.69 17.30
N GLN A 56 -3.22 -15.07 17.97
CA GLN A 56 -3.85 -13.83 17.51
C GLN A 56 -2.85 -12.67 17.45
N ARG A 57 -1.99 -12.51 18.46
CA ARG A 57 -0.95 -11.47 18.47
C ARG A 57 0.06 -11.66 17.34
N GLU A 58 0.52 -12.89 17.13
CA GLU A 58 1.43 -13.23 16.03
C GLU A 58 0.79 -12.95 14.67
N THR A 59 -0.52 -13.19 14.54
CA THR A 59 -1.25 -12.85 13.30
C THR A 59 -1.31 -11.34 13.07
N PHE A 60 -1.56 -10.55 14.11
CA PHE A 60 -1.53 -9.08 13.98
C PHE A 60 -0.15 -8.57 13.60
N GLU A 61 0.90 -9.10 14.22
CA GLU A 61 2.29 -8.72 13.92
C GLU A 61 2.68 -9.09 12.47
N ASP A 62 2.26 -10.25 11.96
CA ASP A 62 2.45 -10.62 10.55
C ASP A 62 1.73 -9.64 9.60
N ILE A 63 0.51 -9.24 9.94
CA ILE A 63 -0.26 -8.27 9.14
C ILE A 63 0.43 -6.90 9.16
N GLU A 64 0.89 -6.43 10.32
CA GLU A 64 1.59 -5.16 10.48
C GLU A 64 2.87 -5.09 9.64
N ASN A 65 3.70 -6.12 9.76
CA ASN A 65 4.97 -6.19 9.02
C ASN A 65 4.73 -6.20 7.51
N LYS A 66 3.74 -6.96 7.04
CA LYS A 66 3.39 -6.99 5.61
C LYS A 66 2.78 -5.68 5.14
N LEU A 67 1.90 -5.07 5.93
CA LEU A 67 1.29 -3.80 5.59
C LEU A 67 2.34 -2.69 5.49
N SER A 68 3.31 -2.66 6.41
CA SER A 68 4.42 -1.71 6.38
C SER A 68 5.26 -1.85 5.11
N ASN A 69 5.58 -3.08 4.70
CA ASN A 69 6.30 -3.33 3.44
C ASN A 69 5.47 -2.87 2.22
N LEU A 70 4.18 -3.20 2.17
CA LEU A 70 3.30 -2.78 1.08
C LEU A 70 3.16 -1.25 1.02
N GLN A 71 3.10 -0.56 2.16
CA GLN A 71 3.05 0.91 2.20
C GLN A 71 4.33 1.54 1.64
N HIS A 72 5.48 0.92 1.88
CA HIS A 72 6.74 1.34 1.27
C HIS A 72 6.70 1.13 -0.25
N ASP A 73 6.31 -0.07 -0.72
CA ASP A 73 6.20 -0.38 -2.14
C ASP A 73 5.21 0.55 -2.87
N ILE A 74 4.10 0.91 -2.23
CA ILE A 74 3.11 1.86 -2.75
C ILE A 74 3.68 3.28 -2.83
N SER A 75 4.52 3.67 -1.88
CA SER A 75 5.17 4.98 -1.89
C SER A 75 6.16 5.11 -3.06
N ASP A 76 6.79 3.99 -3.43
CA ASP A 76 7.73 3.88 -4.54
C ASP A 76 7.06 3.52 -5.87
N PHE A 77 5.74 3.34 -5.90
CA PHE A 77 5.00 2.99 -7.11
C PHE A 77 4.87 4.22 -8.03
N ASP A 78 5.17 4.03 -9.32
CA ASP A 78 5.07 5.06 -10.38
C ASP A 78 4.35 4.55 -11.64
N GLY A 79 3.67 3.41 -11.51
CA GLY A 79 3.03 2.69 -12.60
C GLY A 79 1.55 3.01 -12.77
N LEU A 80 0.92 2.31 -13.70
CA LEU A 80 -0.51 2.43 -14.05
C LEU A 80 -1.36 1.37 -13.35
N ALA A 81 -2.67 1.60 -13.29
CA ALA A 81 -3.62 0.62 -12.77
C ALA A 81 -3.64 -0.71 -13.56
N THR A 82 -3.19 -0.68 -14.82
CA THR A 82 -3.04 -1.85 -15.70
C THR A 82 -1.75 -2.63 -15.48
N ASP A 83 -0.82 -2.09 -14.68
CA ASP A 83 0.45 -2.75 -14.43
C ASP A 83 0.29 -3.95 -13.51
N LYS A 84 1.08 -4.99 -13.77
CA LYS A 84 1.11 -6.20 -12.91
C LYS A 84 1.47 -5.86 -11.47
N THR A 85 2.33 -4.85 -11.27
CA THR A 85 2.72 -4.39 -9.93
C THR A 85 1.52 -3.79 -9.18
N TYR A 86 0.67 -3.00 -9.86
CA TYR A 86 -0.56 -2.50 -9.24
C TYR A 86 -1.48 -3.64 -8.83
N SER A 87 -1.69 -4.62 -9.73
CA SER A 87 -2.52 -5.80 -9.43
C SER A 87 -1.99 -6.55 -8.20
N TYR A 88 -0.67 -6.81 -8.16
CA TYR A 88 -0.01 -7.48 -7.05
C TYR A 88 -0.18 -6.73 -5.72
N LEU A 89 0.05 -5.42 -5.70
CA LEU A 89 -0.09 -4.61 -4.48
C LEU A 89 -1.55 -4.60 -3.99
N ASN A 90 -2.51 -4.42 -4.90
CA ASN A 90 -3.93 -4.40 -4.57
C ASN A 90 -4.42 -5.78 -4.07
N GLU A 91 -4.01 -6.87 -4.71
CA GLU A 91 -4.31 -8.23 -4.27
C GLU A 91 -3.71 -8.51 -2.88
N SER A 92 -2.46 -8.11 -2.65
CA SER A 92 -1.80 -8.27 -1.35
C SER A 92 -2.53 -7.52 -0.23
N LEU A 93 -3.00 -6.29 -0.49
CA LEU A 93 -3.82 -5.54 0.46
C LEU A 93 -5.18 -6.21 0.73
N ASN A 94 -5.81 -6.80 -0.30
CA ASN A 94 -7.04 -7.56 -0.14
C ASN A 94 -6.82 -8.85 0.68
N GLU A 95 -5.67 -9.51 0.51
CA GLU A 95 -5.31 -10.68 1.32
C GLU A 95 -5.10 -10.31 2.79
N LEU A 96 -4.47 -9.17 3.08
CA LEU A 96 -4.33 -8.67 4.46
C LEU A 96 -5.69 -8.35 5.09
N GLU A 97 -6.59 -7.70 4.35
CA GLU A 97 -7.95 -7.43 4.82
C GLU A 97 -8.70 -8.74 5.09
N ALA A 98 -8.64 -9.70 4.19
CA ALA A 98 -9.28 -11.00 4.37
C ALA A 98 -8.71 -11.79 5.58
N LYS A 99 -7.40 -11.68 5.83
CA LYS A 99 -6.77 -12.25 7.04
C LYS A 99 -7.26 -11.55 8.30
N LEU A 100 -7.32 -10.23 8.29
CA LEU A 100 -7.78 -9.41 9.40
C LEU A 100 -9.23 -9.72 9.78
N CYS A 101 -10.12 -9.88 8.79
CA CYS A 101 -11.53 -10.26 9.00
C CYS A 101 -11.72 -11.65 9.63
N ARG A 102 -10.72 -12.53 9.56
CA ARG A 102 -10.78 -13.86 10.19
C ARG A 102 -10.43 -13.84 11.67
N ILE A 103 -9.87 -12.74 12.18
CA ILE A 103 -9.58 -12.58 13.61
C ILE A 103 -10.89 -12.29 14.34
N PRO A 104 -11.29 -13.13 15.32
CA PRO A 104 -12.52 -12.89 16.08
C PRO A 104 -12.49 -11.54 16.80
N GLU A 105 -13.52 -10.73 16.62
CA GLU A 105 -13.68 -9.48 17.36
C GLU A 105 -14.00 -9.78 18.84
N THR A 106 -13.15 -9.23 19.71
CA THR A 106 -13.26 -9.25 21.17
C THR A 106 -12.86 -7.88 21.70
N GLU A 107 -13.17 -7.55 22.95
CA GLU A 107 -12.72 -6.29 23.58
C GLU A 107 -11.20 -6.07 23.45
N ASP A 108 -10.42 -7.16 23.55
CA ASP A 108 -8.95 -7.14 23.44
C ASP A 108 -8.44 -6.88 22.00
N THR A 109 -9.25 -7.16 20.97
CA THR A 109 -8.81 -7.18 19.56
C THR A 109 -9.48 -6.12 18.69
N GLN A 110 -10.65 -5.62 19.09
CA GLN A 110 -11.46 -4.67 18.32
C GLN A 110 -10.68 -3.40 17.96
N GLY A 111 -9.93 -2.83 18.91
CA GLY A 111 -9.13 -1.63 18.67
C GLY A 111 -8.06 -1.86 17.61
N LYS A 112 -7.34 -2.99 17.69
CA LYS A 112 -6.28 -3.32 16.74
C LYS A 112 -6.83 -3.69 15.36
N ASN A 113 -7.96 -4.39 15.33
CA ASN A 113 -8.66 -4.73 14.09
C ASN A 113 -9.12 -3.46 13.35
N LEU A 114 -9.73 -2.52 14.07
CA LEU A 114 -10.14 -1.24 13.50
C LEU A 114 -8.92 -0.45 12.98
N GLU A 115 -7.85 -0.34 13.77
CA GLU A 115 -6.63 0.37 13.38
C GLU A 115 -6.06 -0.17 12.06
N LEU A 116 -5.84 -1.49 11.97
CA LEU A 116 -5.27 -2.11 10.78
C LEU A 116 -6.20 -2.04 9.57
N SER A 117 -7.51 -2.16 9.78
CA SER A 117 -8.51 -2.01 8.72
C SER A 117 -8.46 -0.60 8.12
N LEU A 118 -8.35 0.43 8.96
CA LEU A 118 -8.19 1.81 8.50
C LEU A 118 -6.88 2.00 7.74
N GLN A 119 -5.76 1.45 8.22
CA GLN A 119 -4.47 1.55 7.53
C GLN A 119 -4.46 0.82 6.17
N ILE A 120 -5.09 -0.37 6.07
CA ILE A 120 -5.23 -1.09 4.80
C ILE A 120 -6.06 -0.28 3.82
N ASN A 121 -7.22 0.24 4.26
CA ASN A 121 -8.08 1.07 3.42
C ASN A 121 -7.39 2.36 2.95
N PHE A 122 -6.65 3.01 3.84
CA PHE A 122 -5.81 4.16 3.48
C PHE A 122 -4.79 3.78 2.41
N SER A 123 -4.11 2.64 2.56
CA SER A 123 -3.09 2.17 1.61
C SER A 123 -3.70 1.83 0.24
N LYS A 124 -4.91 1.24 0.21
CA LYS A 124 -5.66 0.97 -1.04
C LYS A 124 -6.04 2.26 -1.77
N ASN A 125 -6.54 3.25 -1.03
CA ASN A 125 -6.89 4.55 -1.60
C ASN A 125 -5.64 5.24 -2.14
N ARG A 126 -4.53 5.21 -1.38
CA ARG A 126 -3.26 5.77 -1.81
C ARG A 126 -2.74 5.13 -3.09
N LEU A 127 -2.76 3.79 -3.19
CA LEU A 127 -2.35 3.08 -4.40
C LEU A 127 -3.18 3.50 -5.63
N ARG A 128 -4.51 3.66 -5.45
CA ARG A 128 -5.41 4.13 -6.53
C ARG A 128 -5.08 5.56 -6.96
N GLU A 129 -4.93 6.47 -6.01
CA GLU A 129 -4.57 7.87 -6.27
C GLU A 129 -3.24 7.97 -7.03
N VAL A 130 -2.22 7.22 -6.61
CA VAL A 130 -0.90 7.23 -7.27
C VAL A 130 -0.98 6.69 -8.70
N ALA A 131 -1.80 5.66 -8.95
CA ALA A 131 -2.02 5.14 -10.29
C ALA A 131 -2.76 6.14 -11.20
N GLU A 132 -3.75 6.86 -10.67
CA GLU A 132 -4.49 7.91 -11.38
C GLU A 132 -3.56 9.10 -11.71
N ASP A 133 -2.77 9.55 -10.74
CA ASP A 133 -1.75 10.59 -10.97
C ASP A 133 -0.72 10.16 -12.03
N SER A 134 -0.31 8.89 -12.01
CA SER A 134 0.61 8.33 -13.02
C SER A 134 0.04 8.33 -14.43
N GLU A 135 -1.26 8.04 -14.56
CA GLU A 135 -1.99 8.09 -15.83
C GLU A 135 -2.12 9.54 -16.33
N ASN A 136 -2.46 10.47 -15.45
CA ASN A 136 -2.54 11.89 -15.79
C ASN A 136 -1.17 12.44 -16.26
N ILE A 137 -0.08 12.07 -15.60
CA ILE A 137 1.28 12.41 -16.04
C ILE A 137 1.56 11.81 -17.42
N LEU A 138 1.18 10.55 -17.66
CA LEU A 138 1.39 9.90 -18.96
C LEU A 138 0.66 10.62 -20.10
N VAL A 139 -0.56 11.13 -19.86
CA VAL A 139 -1.29 11.97 -20.84
C VAL A 139 -0.49 13.22 -21.19
N VAL A 140 0.05 13.91 -20.18
CA VAL A 140 0.89 15.11 -20.38
C VAL A 140 2.19 14.75 -21.11
N GLU A 141 2.87 13.66 -20.73
CA GLU A 141 4.09 13.17 -21.38
C GLU A 141 3.86 12.87 -22.86
N ASN A 142 2.76 12.21 -23.20
CA ASN A 142 2.41 11.92 -24.58
C ASN A 142 2.13 13.20 -25.37
N ARG A 143 1.43 14.17 -24.75
CA ARG A 143 1.17 15.44 -25.42
C ARG A 143 2.44 16.24 -25.67
N ILE A 144 3.36 16.26 -24.71
CA ILE A 144 4.69 16.88 -24.87
C ILE A 144 5.46 16.24 -26.02
N LYS A 145 5.42 14.90 -26.16
CA LYS A 145 6.08 14.19 -27.28
C LYS A 145 5.52 14.61 -28.64
N GLU A 146 4.19 14.69 -28.75
CA GLU A 146 3.53 15.16 -29.98
C GLU A 146 3.96 16.60 -30.33
N LEU A 147 3.99 17.49 -29.34
CA LEU A 147 4.44 18.87 -29.53
C LEU A 147 5.92 18.93 -29.94
N LEU A 148 6.80 18.17 -29.29
CA LEU A 148 8.21 18.07 -29.69
C LEU A 148 8.36 17.61 -31.14
N GLN A 149 7.56 16.63 -31.58
CA GLN A 149 7.57 16.16 -32.97
C GLN A 149 7.15 17.28 -33.93
N ILE A 150 6.05 17.98 -33.64
CA ILE A 150 5.58 19.14 -34.44
C ILE A 150 6.67 20.20 -34.57
N PHE A 151 7.37 20.52 -33.47
CA PHE A 151 8.49 21.47 -33.52
C PHE A 151 9.65 20.92 -34.36
N SER A 152 10.00 19.64 -34.25
CA SER A 152 11.10 19.05 -35.01
C SER A 152 10.84 19.00 -36.53
N GLU A 153 9.60 18.75 -36.95
CA GLU A 153 9.21 18.64 -38.37
C GLU A 153 9.13 20.00 -39.08
N GLY A 154 9.31 21.12 -38.35
CA GLY A 154 9.40 22.46 -38.94
C GLY A 154 8.11 22.92 -39.64
N LYS A 155 6.95 22.38 -39.26
CA LYS A 155 5.67 22.69 -39.92
C LYS A 155 5.40 24.22 -39.90
N PRO A 156 5.30 24.88 -41.07
CA PRO A 156 5.25 26.34 -41.15
C PRO A 156 3.92 26.95 -40.69
N ASP A 157 2.84 26.16 -40.64
CA ASP A 157 1.46 26.60 -40.39
C ASP A 157 0.93 26.20 -39.00
N ILE A 158 1.76 26.38 -37.98
CA ILE A 158 1.33 26.22 -36.59
C ILE A 158 0.73 27.55 -36.13
N ASP A 159 -0.53 27.52 -35.69
CA ASP A 159 -1.15 28.65 -35.01
C ASP A 159 -0.59 28.77 -33.59
N PHE A 160 0.36 29.70 -33.43
CA PHE A 160 1.09 29.88 -32.19
C PHE A 160 0.24 30.38 -31.01
N ASN A 161 -0.88 31.07 -31.26
CA ASN A 161 -1.74 31.55 -30.16
C ASN A 161 -2.45 30.37 -29.47
N SER A 162 -2.85 29.36 -30.24
CA SER A 162 -3.45 28.13 -29.70
C SER A 162 -2.48 27.30 -28.86
N LEU A 163 -1.17 27.41 -29.12
CA LEU A 163 -0.13 26.68 -28.38
C LEU A 163 0.21 27.32 -27.02
N ASP A 164 0.10 28.65 -26.89
CA ASP A 164 0.33 29.32 -25.60
C ASP A 164 -0.72 28.90 -24.56
N GLU A 165 -2.00 28.86 -24.94
CA GLU A 165 -3.08 28.36 -24.09
C GLU A 165 -2.89 26.88 -23.72
N GLU A 166 -2.40 26.08 -24.67
CA GLU A 166 -2.09 24.67 -24.45
C GLU A 166 -0.97 24.46 -23.43
N PHE A 167 0.14 25.22 -23.50
CA PHE A 167 1.21 25.13 -22.51
C PHE A 167 0.76 25.55 -21.11
N ILE A 168 -0.07 26.60 -21.01
CA ILE A 168 -0.66 27.03 -19.75
C ILE A 168 -1.54 25.91 -19.16
N LYS A 169 -2.37 25.28 -20.00
CA LYS A 169 -3.22 24.17 -19.58
C LYS A 169 -2.40 22.99 -19.06
N LEU A 170 -1.36 22.57 -19.79
CA LEU A 170 -0.50 21.46 -19.36
C LEU A 170 0.19 21.74 -18.02
N ARG A 171 0.61 22.98 -17.76
CA ARG A 171 1.16 23.37 -16.45
C ARG A 171 0.13 23.29 -15.34
N ILE A 172 -1.07 23.80 -15.58
CA ILE A 172 -2.18 23.72 -14.62
C ILE A 172 -2.52 22.27 -14.30
N ASP A 173 -2.56 21.40 -15.31
CA ASP A 173 -2.84 19.97 -15.14
C ASP A 173 -1.74 19.29 -14.30
N LEU A 174 -0.47 19.63 -14.51
CA LEU A 174 0.64 19.15 -13.68
C LEU A 174 0.59 19.69 -12.24
N ASP A 175 0.15 20.92 -12.03
CA ASP A 175 0.09 21.56 -10.70
C ASP A 175 -1.01 21.01 -9.79
N LYS A 176 -2.03 20.36 -10.35
CA LYS A 176 -3.11 19.74 -9.59
C LYS A 176 -2.78 18.37 -9.01
N LEU A 177 -1.70 17.72 -9.46
CA LEU A 177 -1.40 16.33 -9.11
C LEU A 177 -0.86 16.20 -7.66
N GLY A 178 -1.29 15.15 -6.95
CA GLY A 178 -1.00 14.87 -5.54
C GLY A 178 0.19 13.95 -5.32
N ILE A 179 1.37 14.43 -5.70
CA ILE A 179 2.44 13.57 -6.22
C ILE A 179 3.31 12.93 -5.14
N THR A 180 3.66 11.64 -5.33
CA THR A 180 4.75 10.95 -4.60
C THR A 180 6.12 11.48 -5.01
N GLU A 181 7.17 11.18 -4.24
CA GLU A 181 8.55 11.58 -4.58
C GLU A 181 8.98 11.08 -5.98
N ARG A 182 8.60 9.84 -6.32
CA ARG A 182 8.97 9.25 -7.61
C ARG A 182 8.22 9.86 -8.79
N LEU A 183 6.92 10.12 -8.64
CA LEU A 183 6.15 10.83 -9.67
C LEU A 183 6.54 12.32 -9.77
N SER A 184 7.12 12.90 -8.71
CA SER A 184 7.64 14.28 -8.73
C SER A 184 8.73 14.44 -9.78
N TYR A 185 9.61 13.44 -9.94
CA TYR A 185 10.64 13.47 -10.98
C TYR A 185 10.05 13.49 -12.40
N ARG A 186 9.01 12.68 -12.65
CA ARG A 186 8.31 12.67 -13.95
C ARG A 186 7.61 14.01 -14.22
N LYS A 187 6.96 14.59 -13.21
CA LYS A 187 6.39 15.94 -13.32
C LYS A 187 7.46 16.99 -13.65
N LEU A 188 8.57 17.03 -12.91
CA LEU A 188 9.64 18.01 -13.13
C LEU A 188 10.22 17.90 -14.53
N THR A 189 10.33 16.67 -15.05
CA THR A 189 10.71 16.41 -16.44
C THR A 189 9.70 17.03 -17.42
N CYS A 190 8.40 16.82 -17.20
CA CYS A 190 7.34 17.41 -18.02
C CYS A 190 7.39 18.95 -17.99
N VAL A 191 7.53 19.55 -16.81
CA VAL A 191 7.65 21.01 -16.65
C VAL A 191 8.83 21.54 -17.45
N SER A 192 9.99 20.90 -17.34
CA SER A 192 11.20 21.30 -18.06
C SER A 192 11.02 21.25 -19.58
N TYR A 193 10.32 20.22 -20.10
CA TYR A 193 10.01 20.13 -21.53
C TYR A 193 9.03 21.20 -22.00
N ILE A 194 8.01 21.51 -21.19
CA ILE A 194 7.06 22.60 -21.49
C ILE A 194 7.81 23.93 -21.59
N GLU A 195 8.68 24.24 -20.61
CA GLU A 195 9.49 25.47 -20.62
C GLU A 195 10.41 25.54 -21.86
N TYR A 196 11.03 24.42 -22.23
CA TYR A 196 11.83 24.31 -23.43
C TYR A 196 11.01 24.61 -24.71
N LEU A 197 9.83 24.01 -24.84
CA LEU A 197 8.94 24.22 -25.99
C LEU A 197 8.44 25.66 -26.07
N MET A 198 8.07 26.28 -24.95
CA MET A 198 7.70 27.70 -24.88
C MET A 198 8.84 28.60 -25.34
N LYS A 199 10.09 28.30 -24.93
CA LYS A 199 11.27 29.04 -25.37
C LYS A 199 11.48 28.92 -26.89
N GLN A 200 11.41 27.71 -27.42
CA GLN A 200 11.51 27.45 -28.87
C GLN A 200 10.43 28.20 -29.65
N MET A 201 9.21 28.26 -29.12
CA MET A 201 8.11 29.01 -29.73
C MET A 201 8.42 30.51 -29.79
N SER A 202 8.87 31.10 -28.69
CA SER A 202 9.25 32.51 -28.62
C SER A 202 10.35 32.86 -29.63
N GLU A 203 11.36 31.99 -29.77
CA GLU A 203 12.45 32.17 -30.73
C GLU A 203 11.95 32.12 -32.20
N ARG A 204 11.06 31.17 -32.53
CA ARG A 204 10.44 31.09 -33.86
C ARG A 204 9.56 32.29 -34.19
N ASN A 205 8.78 32.77 -33.22
CA ASN A 205 7.95 33.96 -33.40
C ASN A 205 8.80 35.20 -33.70
N LYS A 206 9.92 35.39 -32.98
CA LYS A 206 10.88 36.47 -33.26
C LYS A 206 11.50 36.35 -34.65
N ALA A 207 11.87 35.15 -35.08
CA ALA A 207 12.44 34.91 -36.40
C ALA A 207 11.43 35.21 -37.54
N LYS A 208 10.16 34.84 -37.38
CA LYS A 208 9.08 35.18 -38.33
C LYS A 208 8.89 36.70 -38.43
N ILE A 209 8.80 37.42 -37.31
CA ILE A 209 8.62 38.89 -37.30
C ILE A 209 9.84 39.60 -37.91
N GLY A 210 11.06 39.17 -37.59
CA GLY A 210 12.29 39.75 -38.14
C GLY A 210 12.46 39.56 -39.65
N HIS A 211 11.87 38.49 -40.23
CA HIS A 211 11.82 38.29 -41.68
C HIS A 211 10.87 39.27 -42.38
N VAL A 212 9.70 39.55 -41.78
CA VAL A 212 8.72 40.51 -42.35
C VAL A 212 9.29 41.94 -42.37
N SER A 213 10.07 42.34 -41.36
CA SER A 213 10.65 43.68 -41.29
C SER A 213 11.76 43.96 -42.32
N ARG A 214 12.42 42.93 -42.87
CA ARG A 214 13.46 43.11 -43.91
C ARG A 214 12.89 43.19 -45.32
N SER A 215 11.67 42.70 -45.55
CA SER A 215 10.98 42.74 -46.85
C SER A 215 10.25 44.05 -47.15
N VAL A 216 10.29 45.04 -46.26
CA VAL A 216 9.60 46.36 -46.41
C VAL A 216 10.58 47.50 -46.71
N ILE A 217 11.82 47.18 -47.10
CA ILE A 217 12.76 48.18 -47.63
C ILE A 217 13.00 47.83 -49.11
N VAL A 218 12.15 48.37 -49.98
CA VAL A 218 12.41 48.57 -51.42
C VAL A 218 12.23 50.05 -51.69
#